data_AF-A0A1G3HDW4-F1
#
_entry.id   AF-A0A1G3HDW4-F1
#
_cell.length_a   1.000
_cell.length_b   1.000
_cell.length_c   1.000
_cell.angle_alpha   90.00
_cell.angle_beta   90.00
_cell.angle_gamma   90.00
#
_symmetry.space_group_name_H-M   'P 1'
#
loop_
_entity.id
_entity.type
_entity.pdbx_description
1 polymer ?
#
loop_
_entity_poly.entity_id
_entity_poly.type
_entity_poly.pdbx_seq_one_letter_code
_entity_poly.pdbx_strand_id
1 'polypeptide(L)'
;MLNRYLQNLADREPDVADLAAACGSGILQSRPFVDGNKRAALFSVRLFLAVKGYRLVATPAEVTVAARSLAAGELEEPEFAAWLREHLVPRSL
;
A
#
# COMPACT_ATOMS: atom_id res chain seq x y z
N MET A 1 -18.94 2.33 15.43
CA MET A 1 -17.47 2.45 15.24
C MET A 1 -17.07 2.63 13.78
N LEU A 2 -17.64 1.89 12.82
CA LEU A 2 -17.34 2.02 11.38
C LEU A 2 -17.54 3.44 10.80
N ASN A 3 -18.56 4.17 11.28
CA ASN A 3 -18.91 5.50 10.75
C ASN A 3 -17.87 6.59 11.08
N ARG A 4 -17.09 6.43 12.16
CA ARG A 4 -16.03 7.38 12.54
C ARG A 4 -14.78 7.21 11.68
N TYR A 5 -14.53 5.99 11.23
CA TYR A 5 -13.40 5.65 10.37
C TYR A 5 -13.62 6.14 8.93
N LEU A 6 -14.84 6.00 8.41
CA LEU A 6 -15.22 6.59 7.12
C LEU A 6 -15.22 8.12 7.16
N GLN A 7 -15.59 8.75 8.28
CA GLN A 7 -15.50 10.21 8.41
C GLN A 7 -14.06 10.73 8.47
N ASN A 8 -13.14 10.05 9.17
CA ASN A 8 -11.72 10.43 9.17
C ASN A 8 -11.05 10.29 7.78
N LEU A 9 -11.51 9.36 6.95
CA LEU A 9 -11.08 9.22 5.55
C LEU A 9 -11.79 10.20 4.60
N ALA A 10 -12.97 10.71 4.95
CA ALA A 10 -13.74 11.65 4.14
C ALA A 10 -13.29 13.12 4.32
N ASP A 11 -12.72 13.48 5.47
CA ASP A 11 -12.27 14.85 5.76
C ASP A 11 -10.85 15.18 5.23
N ARG A 12 -10.17 14.21 4.61
CA ARG A 12 -8.82 14.36 4.06
C ARG A 12 -8.80 13.80 2.64
N GLU A 13 -8.36 14.62 1.69
CA GLU A 13 -8.08 14.15 0.34
C GLU A 13 -6.98 13.06 0.42
N PRO A 14 -7.20 11.85 -0.14
CA PRO A 14 -6.25 10.75 -0.02
C PRO A 14 -4.94 11.11 -0.70
N ASP A 15 -3.83 10.93 0.01
CA ASP A 15 -2.50 11.20 -0.55
C ASP A 15 -1.98 10.02 -1.40
N VAL A 16 -0.79 10.20 -1.99
CA VAL A 16 -0.17 9.17 -2.84
C VAL A 16 0.01 7.83 -2.11
N ALA A 17 0.24 7.85 -0.79
CA ALA A 17 0.41 6.64 -0.01
C ALA A 17 -0.93 5.94 0.28
N ASP A 18 -2.00 6.70 0.54
CA ASP A 18 -3.36 6.14 0.67
C ASP A 18 -3.76 5.39 -0.61
N LEU A 19 -3.58 6.04 -1.76
CA LEU A 19 -3.93 5.47 -3.06
C LEU A 19 -3.06 4.25 -3.41
N ALA A 20 -1.76 4.31 -3.10
CA ALA A 20 -0.86 3.18 -3.31
C ALA A 20 -1.23 1.98 -2.42
N ALA A 21 -1.58 2.23 -1.14
CA ALA A 21 -2.01 1.19 -0.22
C ALA A 21 -3.28 0.50 -0.72
N ALA A 22 -4.29 1.27 -1.13
CA ALA A 22 -5.52 0.74 -1.70
C ALA A 22 -5.28 -0.16 -2.93
N CYS A 23 -4.35 0.22 -3.83
CA CYS A 23 -3.97 -0.60 -4.97
C CYS A 23 -3.34 -1.95 -4.57
N GLY A 24 -2.55 -1.99 -3.50
CA GLY A 24 -1.93 -3.22 -3.00
C GLY A 24 -2.94 -4.11 -2.27
N SER A 25 -3.68 -3.52 -1.32
CA SER A 25 -4.70 -4.18 -0.51
C SER A 25 -5.80 -4.78 -1.37
N GLY A 26 -6.28 -4.05 -2.39
CA GLY A 26 -7.33 -4.55 -3.28
C GLY A 26 -6.95 -5.85 -4.00
N ILE A 27 -5.69 -5.99 -4.43
CA ILE A 27 -5.21 -7.24 -5.07
C ILE A 27 -5.10 -8.38 -4.06
N LEU A 28 -4.61 -8.10 -2.85
CA LEU A 28 -4.47 -9.12 -1.81
C LEU A 28 -5.80 -9.64 -1.28
N GLN A 29 -6.82 -8.77 -1.22
CA GLN A 29 -8.16 -9.12 -0.79
C GLN A 29 -8.94 -9.88 -1.88
N SER A 30 -8.87 -9.40 -3.14
CA SER A 30 -9.58 -10.04 -4.26
C SER A 30 -8.93 -11.33 -4.75
N ARG A 31 -7.63 -11.55 -4.45
CA ARG A 31 -6.84 -12.73 -4.86
C ARG A 31 -7.10 -13.17 -6.31
N PRO A 32 -6.94 -12.28 -7.30
CA PRO A 32 -7.40 -12.53 -8.67
C PRO A 32 -6.55 -13.55 -9.44
N PHE A 33 -5.36 -13.90 -8.93
CA PHE A 33 -4.46 -14.85 -9.57
C PHE A 33 -4.40 -16.18 -8.82
N VAL A 34 -4.17 -17.28 -9.55
CA VAL A 34 -3.97 -18.62 -8.98
C VAL A 34 -2.74 -18.67 -8.07
N ASP A 35 -1.66 -17.99 -8.46
CA ASP A 35 -0.47 -17.73 -7.64
C ASP A 35 0.05 -16.31 -7.91
N GLY A 36 0.90 -15.78 -7.02
CA GLY A 36 1.63 -14.54 -7.24
C GLY A 36 0.89 -13.28 -6.81
N ASN A 37 -0.26 -13.39 -6.15
CA ASN A 37 -1.03 -12.23 -5.63
C ASN A 37 -0.16 -11.25 -4.83
N LYS A 38 0.75 -11.76 -3.99
CA LYS A 38 1.70 -10.93 -3.22
C LYS A 38 2.68 -10.16 -4.12
N ARG A 39 3.18 -10.80 -5.18
CA ARG A 39 4.07 -10.19 -6.16
C ARG A 39 3.32 -9.13 -6.97
N ALA A 40 2.10 -9.44 -7.41
CA ALA A 40 1.24 -8.51 -8.14
C ALA A 40 0.87 -7.28 -7.29
N ALA A 41 0.51 -7.46 -6.01
CA ALA A 41 0.22 -6.36 -5.09
C ALA A 41 1.44 -5.46 -4.85
N LEU A 42 2.62 -6.05 -4.59
CA LEU A 42 3.84 -5.27 -4.44
C LEU A 42 4.24 -4.53 -5.73
N PHE A 43 3.98 -5.14 -6.89
CA PHE A 43 4.22 -4.52 -8.18
C PHE A 43 3.27 -3.36 -8.44
N SER A 44 1.97 -3.52 -8.14
CA SER A 44 0.97 -2.45 -8.33
C SER A 44 1.30 -1.23 -7.47
N VAL A 45 1.65 -1.43 -6.20
CA VAL A 45 2.10 -0.37 -5.27
C VAL A 45 3.31 0.37 -5.87
N ARG A 46 4.37 -0.35 -6.25
CA ARG A 46 5.59 0.27 -6.79
C ARG A 46 5.35 1.00 -8.10
N LEU A 47 4.54 0.41 -8.99
CA LEU A 47 4.21 1.03 -10.27
C LEU A 47 3.40 2.31 -10.07
N PHE A 48 2.39 2.27 -9.20
CA PHE A 48 1.58 3.44 -8.87
C PHE A 48 2.45 4.58 -8.33
N LEU A 49 3.32 4.28 -7.36
CA LEU A 49 4.25 5.25 -6.81
C LEU A 49 5.17 5.84 -7.89
N ALA A 50 5.71 4.99 -8.76
CA ALA A 50 6.59 5.44 -9.86
C ALA A 50 5.87 6.38 -10.83
N VAL A 51 4.59 6.12 -11.15
CA VAL A 51 3.74 7.00 -11.98
C VAL A 51 3.46 8.32 -11.26
N LYS A 52 3.35 8.31 -9.94
CA LYS A 52 3.17 9.50 -9.11
C LYS A 52 4.47 10.24 -8.78
N GLY A 53 5.61 9.80 -9.33
CA GLY A 53 6.90 10.47 -9.12
C GLY A 53 7.55 10.14 -7.77
N TYR A 54 7.19 9.02 -7.14
CA TYR A 54 7.78 8.54 -5.90
C TYR A 54 8.48 7.19 -6.10
N ARG A 55 9.42 6.88 -5.21
CA ARG A 55 10.04 5.58 -5.07
C ARG A 55 9.89 5.10 -3.64
N LEU A 56 9.56 3.82 -3.48
CA LEU A 56 9.61 3.14 -2.20
C LEU A 56 11.07 2.77 -1.85
N VAL A 57 11.59 3.31 -0.76
CA VAL A 57 12.93 3.04 -0.23
C VAL A 57 12.76 2.27 1.08
N ALA A 58 12.80 0.94 0.94
CA ALA A 58 12.76 0.00 2.04
C ALA A 58 13.61 -1.21 1.65
N THR A 59 14.21 -1.86 2.64
CA THR A 59 14.95 -3.10 2.44
C THR A 59 14.02 -4.22 1.92
N PRO A 60 14.55 -5.22 1.20
CA PRO A 60 13.74 -6.36 0.78
C PRO A 60 13.05 -7.07 1.95
N ALA A 61 13.67 -7.09 3.13
CA ALA A 61 13.11 -7.68 4.34
C ALA A 61 11.86 -6.91 4.83
N GLU A 62 11.96 -5.59 4.96
CA GLU A 62 10.84 -4.74 5.39
C GLU A 62 9.64 -4.85 4.44
N VAL A 63 9.90 -4.80 3.13
CA VAL A 63 8.85 -4.97 2.10
C VAL A 63 8.19 -6.35 2.21
N THR A 64 8.98 -7.38 2.46
CA THR A 64 8.47 -8.75 2.60
C THR A 64 7.59 -8.89 3.84
N VAL A 65 8.01 -8.30 4.96
CA VAL A 65 7.23 -8.29 6.21
C VAL A 65 5.92 -7.52 6.00
N ALA A 66 5.97 -6.30 5.48
CA ALA A 66 4.77 -5.49 5.23
C ALA A 66 3.77 -6.21 4.31
N ALA A 67 4.23 -6.77 3.18
CA ALA A 67 3.36 -7.49 2.26
C ALA A 67 2.79 -8.79 2.86
N ARG A 68 3.57 -9.47 3.71
CA ARG A 68 3.10 -10.68 4.41
C ARG A 68 2.03 -10.32 5.43
N SER A 69 2.26 -9.32 6.27
CA SER A 69 1.31 -8.91 7.31
C SER A 69 0.03 -8.36 6.68
N LEU A 70 0.13 -7.59 5.59
CA LEU A 70 -1.05 -7.13 4.84
C LEU A 70 -1.86 -8.30 4.26
N ALA A 71 -1.18 -9.32 3.71
CA ALA A 71 -1.86 -10.51 3.18
C ALA A 71 -2.47 -11.41 4.26
N ALA A 72 -1.92 -11.37 5.48
CA ALA A 72 -2.42 -12.08 6.65
C ALA A 72 -3.56 -11.32 7.36
N GLY A 73 -3.79 -10.05 7.02
CA GLY A 73 -4.72 -9.18 7.74
C GLY A 73 -4.19 -8.69 9.09
N GLU A 74 -2.89 -8.86 9.35
CA GLU A 74 -2.19 -8.36 10.54
C GLU A 74 -1.79 -6.89 10.42
N LEU A 75 -1.74 -6.38 9.18
CA LEU A 75 -1.51 -4.98 8.85
C LEU A 75 -2.74 -4.49 8.07
N GLU A 76 -3.45 -3.52 8.61
CA GLU A 76 -4.60 -2.91 7.93
C GLU A 76 -4.15 -1.93 6.83
N GLU A 77 -5.06 -1.61 5.91
CA GLU A 77 -4.77 -0.71 4.80
C GLU A 77 -4.24 0.67 5.22
N PRO A 78 -4.79 1.37 6.25
CA PRO A 78 -4.24 2.66 6.66
C PRO A 78 -2.88 2.55 7.34
N GLU A 79 -2.61 1.43 8.02
CA GLU A 79 -1.31 1.17 8.63
C GLU A 79 -0.27 0.91 7.55
N PHE A 80 -0.65 0.21 6.48
CA PHE A 80 0.18 0.07 5.30
C PHE A 80 0.40 1.40 4.58
N ALA A 81 -0.63 2.26 4.48
CA ALA A 81 -0.47 3.61 3.96
C ALA A 81 0.50 4.45 4.80
N ALA A 82 0.41 4.38 6.13
CA ALA A 82 1.34 5.04 7.04
C ALA A 82 2.77 4.54 6.85
N TRP A 83 2.96 3.22 6.81
CA TRP A 83 4.25 2.60 6.53
C TRP A 83 4.81 3.05 5.17
N LEU A 84 3.99 3.13 4.13
CA LEU A 84 4.42 3.65 2.83
C LEU A 84 4.96 5.07 2.96
N ARG A 85 4.24 6.00 3.61
CA ARG A 85 4.65 7.41 3.76
C ARG A 85 6.06 7.55 4.36
N GLU A 86 6.38 6.73 5.34
CA GLU A 86 7.70 6.74 6.00
C GLU A 86 8.83 6.29 5.07
N HIS A 87 8.51 5.54 4.02
CA HIS A 87 9.46 4.94 3.08
C HIS A 87 9.37 5.55 1.67
N LEU A 88 8.60 6.61 1.46
CA LEU A 88 8.52 7.30 0.15
C LEU A 88 9.58 8.39 0.03
N VAL A 89 10.28 8.38 -1.10
CA VAL A 89 11.12 9.51 -1.54
C VAL A 89 10.68 9.97 -2.92
N PRO A 90 10.79 11.27 -3.23
CA PRO A 90 10.63 11.75 -4.60
C PRO A 90 11.59 11.02 -5.53
N ARG A 91 11.09 10.60 -6.69
CA ARG A 91 11.91 10.02 -7.75
C ARG A 91 12.56 11.17 -8.51
N SER A 92 13.83 11.43 -8.26
CA SER A 92 14.64 12.25 -9.17
C SER A 92 14.75 11.54 -10.53
N LEU A 93 14.57 12.31 -11.61
CA LEU A 93 14.77 11.89 -12.99
C LEU A 93 16.26 11.70 -13.27
#